data_AF-A0A4Q0M2B7-F1
#
_entry.id   AF-A0A4Q0M2B7-F1
#
_cell.length_a   1.000
_cell.length_b   1.000
_cell.length_c   1.000
_cell.angle_alpha   90.00
_cell.angle_beta   90.00
_cell.angle_gamma   90.00
#
_symmetry.space_group_name_H-M   'P 1'
#
loop_
_entity.id
_entity.type
_entity.pdbx_description
1 polymer ?
#
loop_
_entity_poly.entity_id
_entity_poly.type
_entity_poly.pdbx_seq_one_letter_code
_entity_poly.pdbx_strand_id
1 'polypeptide(L)'
;MLVTWAQLAMVAKVFVPLAGFVALIEPLGIYVASALFTLVFMPLVGGARWLSVILTSTLVPLAAFWVFEKQFLVPLPKGPLEAVFGY
;
A
#
# COMPACT_ATOMS: atom_id res chain seq x y z
N MET A 1 -12.43 20.51 -24.36
CA MET A 1 -11.38 21.16 -23.54
C MET A 1 -10.40 20.09 -23.11
N LEU A 2 -9.11 20.24 -23.45
CA LEU A 2 -8.04 19.35 -22.97
C LEU A 2 -7.57 19.83 -21.59
N VAL A 3 -7.12 18.90 -20.75
CA VAL A 3 -6.67 19.13 -19.37
C VAL A 3 -5.40 20.00 -19.37
N THR A 4 -5.28 20.93 -18.41
CA THR A 4 -4.07 21.77 -18.27
C THR A 4 -2.93 20.99 -17.62
N TRP A 5 -1.67 21.36 -17.90
CA TRP A 5 -0.49 20.71 -17.31
C TRP A 5 -0.50 20.67 -15.78
N ALA A 6 -1.02 21.71 -15.14
CA ALA A 6 -1.18 21.77 -13.69
C ALA A 6 -2.17 20.71 -13.17
N GLN A 7 -3.27 20.49 -13.88
CA GLN A 7 -4.25 19.45 -13.54
C GLN A 7 -3.67 18.04 -13.73
N LEU A 8 -2.89 17.83 -14.81
CA LEU A 8 -2.21 16.55 -15.03
C LEU A 8 -1.23 16.23 -13.90
N ALA A 9 -0.46 17.23 -13.43
CA ALA A 9 0.45 17.06 -12.31
C ALA A 9 -0.26 16.69 -11.00
N MET A 10 -1.46 17.25 -10.74
CA MET A 10 -2.26 16.90 -9.57
C MET A 10 -2.73 15.44 -9.62
N VAL A 11 -3.16 14.95 -10.78
CA VAL A 11 -3.55 13.55 -10.96
C VAL A 11 -2.33 12.64 -10.79
N ALA A 12 -1.19 12.99 -11.38
CA ALA A 12 0.04 12.21 -11.29
C ALA A 12 0.53 12.02 -9.84
N LYS A 13 0.35 13.01 -8.96
CA LYS A 13 0.71 12.91 -7.54
C LYS A 13 0.02 11.78 -6.78
N VAL A 14 -1.17 11.37 -7.21
CA VAL A 14 -1.92 10.26 -6.60
C VAL A 14 -1.75 8.99 -7.44
N PHE A 15 -1.83 9.12 -8.77
CA PHE A 15 -1.77 8.01 -9.70
C PHE A 15 -0.42 7.28 -9.67
N VAL A 16 0.71 8.02 -9.62
CA VAL A 16 2.04 7.41 -9.64
C VAL A 16 2.27 6.53 -8.40
N PRO A 17 2.00 6.99 -7.16
CA PRO A 17 2.06 6.13 -5.99
C PRO A 17 1.13 4.92 -6.06
N LEU A 18 -0.08 5.08 -6.58
CA LEU A 18 -1.06 3.99 -6.72
C LEU A 18 -0.62 2.94 -7.74
N ALA A 19 -0.10 3.37 -8.89
CA ALA A 19 0.46 2.48 -9.90
C ALA A 19 1.67 1.72 -9.34
N GLY A 20 2.53 2.40 -8.57
CA GLY A 20 3.63 1.76 -7.84
C GLY A 20 3.15 0.73 -6.83
N PHE A 21 2.09 1.04 -6.06
CA PHE A 21 1.48 0.07 -5.14
C PHE A 21 1.02 -1.20 -5.87
N VAL A 22 0.26 -1.06 -6.95
CA VAL A 22 -0.21 -2.21 -7.73
C VAL A 22 0.96 -3.03 -8.30
N ALA A 23 1.98 -2.36 -8.83
CA ALA A 23 3.18 -3.03 -9.35
C ALA A 23 3.98 -3.76 -8.25
N LEU A 24 3.90 -3.32 -6.99
CA LEU A 24 4.54 -3.97 -5.85
C LEU A 24 3.77 -5.17 -5.32
N ILE A 25 2.46 -5.28 -5.59
CA ILE A 25 1.65 -6.43 -5.13
C ILE A 25 2.17 -7.73 -5.73
N GLU A 26 2.54 -7.75 -7.01
CA GLU A 26 3.04 -8.97 -7.67
C GLU A 26 4.29 -9.56 -6.98
N PRO A 27 5.39 -8.81 -6.76
CA PRO A 27 6.58 -9.36 -6.12
C PRO A 27 6.52 -9.41 -4.58
N LEU A 28 5.78 -8.51 -3.92
CA LEU A 28 5.82 -8.38 -2.45
C LEU A 28 4.58 -8.94 -1.74
N GLY A 29 3.46 -9.03 -2.45
CA GLY A 29 2.17 -9.33 -1.85
C GLY A 29 1.45 -8.09 -1.33
N ILE A 30 0.13 -8.21 -1.17
CA ILE A 30 -0.71 -7.05 -0.86
C ILE A 30 -0.42 -6.45 0.51
N TYR A 31 0.00 -7.24 1.50
CA TYR A 31 0.22 -6.75 2.86
C TYR A 31 1.49 -5.91 2.94
N VAL A 32 2.60 -6.45 2.43
CA VAL A 32 3.88 -5.74 2.38
C VAL A 32 3.79 -4.52 1.46
N ALA A 33 3.14 -4.65 0.29
CA ALA A 33 2.90 -3.52 -0.60
C ALA A 33 2.07 -2.43 0.08
N SER A 34 1.04 -2.78 0.86
CA SER A 34 0.21 -1.82 1.59
C SER A 34 0.99 -1.10 2.69
N ALA A 35 1.87 -1.82 3.41
CA ALA A 35 2.75 -1.23 4.42
C ALA A 35 3.69 -0.20 3.79
N LEU A 36 4.38 -0.56 2.71
CA LEU A 36 5.29 0.33 2.00
C LEU A 36 4.58 1.52 1.37
N PHE A 37 3.44 1.29 0.72
CA PHE A 37 2.62 2.35 0.16
C PHE A 37 2.20 3.34 1.24
N THR A 38 1.70 2.87 2.38
CA THR A 38 1.28 3.74 3.49
C THR A 38 2.45 4.55 4.06
N LEU A 39 3.60 3.89 4.25
CA LEU A 39 4.81 4.49 4.80
C LEU A 39 5.35 5.62 3.91
N VAL A 40 5.21 5.50 2.60
CA VAL A 40 5.68 6.49 1.61
C VAL A 40 4.60 7.53 1.29
N PHE A 41 3.36 7.11 1.11
CA PHE A 41 2.26 7.97 0.67
C PHE A 41 1.80 8.97 1.75
N MET A 42 1.71 8.53 3.02
CA MET A 42 1.25 9.41 4.10
C MET A 42 2.18 10.61 4.33
N PRO A 43 3.52 10.46 4.38
CA PRO A 43 4.42 11.60 4.43
C PRO A 43 4.38 12.47 3.16
N LEU A 44 4.32 11.85 1.98
CA LEU A 44 4.40 12.57 0.70
C LEU A 44 3.18 13.45 0.41
N VAL A 45 1.97 12.96 0.74
CA VAL A 45 0.72 13.63 0.36
C VAL A 45 -0.05 14.16 1.57
N GLY A 46 0.02 13.48 2.71
CA GLY A 46 -0.83 13.77 3.87
C GLY A 46 -0.22 14.67 4.94
N GLY A 47 1.11 14.88 4.93
CA GLY A 47 1.79 15.65 5.99
C GLY A 47 1.61 15.04 7.39
N ALA A 48 1.37 13.74 7.47
CA ALA A 48 1.06 13.05 8.71
C ALA A 48 2.29 13.00 9.66
N ARG A 49 2.05 13.01 10.97
CA ARG A 49 3.10 12.83 11.98
C ARG A 49 3.72 11.44 11.82
N TRP A 50 5.05 11.35 11.89
CA TRP A 50 5.80 10.08 11.74
C TRP A 50 5.27 8.95 12.63
N LEU A 51 4.83 9.26 13.85
CA LEU A 51 4.21 8.27 14.73
C LEU A 51 2.94 7.65 14.11
N SER A 52 2.06 8.48 13.55
CA SER A 52 0.87 8.00 12.85
C SER A 52 1.23 7.20 11.62
N VAL A 53 2.25 7.64 10.86
CA VAL A 53 2.72 6.91 9.66
C VAL A 53 3.17 5.50 10.04
N ILE A 54 4.05 5.36 11.03
CA ILE A 54 4.60 4.07 11.46
C ILE A 54 3.49 3.17 12.03
N LEU A 55 2.60 3.73 12.85
CA LEU A 55 1.50 2.97 13.41
C LEU A 55 0.55 2.48 12.32
N THR A 56 0.12 3.33 11.40
CA THR A 56 -0.83 2.97 10.35
C THR A 56 -0.19 2.01 9.33
N SER A 57 1.05 2.25 8.91
CA SER A 57 1.76 1.37 7.97
C SER A 57 2.01 -0.03 8.51
N THR A 58 1.95 -0.22 9.83
CA THR A 58 2.20 -1.51 10.47
C THR A 58 0.91 -2.17 10.94
N LEU A 59 0.09 -1.45 11.73
CA LEU A 59 -1.11 -2.02 12.34
C LEU A 59 -2.19 -2.36 11.31
N VAL A 60 -2.37 -1.54 10.27
CA VAL A 60 -3.44 -1.77 9.29
C VAL A 60 -3.18 -3.02 8.46
N PRO A 61 -1.99 -3.21 7.85
CA PRO A 61 -1.69 -4.46 7.13
C PRO A 61 -1.72 -5.69 8.04
N LEU A 62 -1.24 -5.60 9.27
CA LEU A 62 -1.28 -6.72 10.23
C LEU A 62 -2.71 -7.08 10.64
N ALA A 63 -3.56 -6.08 10.88
CA ALA A 63 -4.98 -6.31 11.18
C ALA A 63 -5.69 -6.96 9.98
N ALA A 64 -5.41 -6.48 8.76
CA ALA A 64 -5.95 -7.08 7.54
C ALA A 64 -5.50 -8.54 7.39
N PHE A 65 -4.21 -8.83 7.64
CA PHE A 65 -3.69 -10.20 7.62
C PHE A 65 -4.43 -11.09 8.63
N TRP A 66 -4.58 -10.63 9.88
CA TRP A 66 -5.27 -11.41 10.91
C TRP A 66 -6.75 -11.66 10.55
N VAL A 67 -7.46 -10.63 10.09
CA VAL A 67 -8.88 -10.74 9.73
C VAL A 67 -9.07 -11.63 8.51
N PHE A 68 -8.33 -11.41 7.42
CA PHE A 68 -8.57 -12.17 6.19
C PHE A 68 -8.00 -13.59 6.25
N GLU A 69 -6.80 -13.78 6.77
CA GLU A 69 -6.17 -15.10 6.77
C GLU A 69 -6.56 -15.97 7.96
N LYS A 70 -6.59 -15.40 9.18
CA LYS A 70 -6.88 -16.18 10.38
C LYS A 70 -8.38 -16.29 10.66
N GLN A 71 -9.14 -15.23 10.43
CA GLN A 71 -10.57 -15.22 10.75
C GLN A 71 -11.44 -15.66 9.57
N PHE A 72 -11.20 -15.13 8.37
CA PHE A 72 -12.03 -15.44 7.19
C PHE A 72 -11.47 -16.56 6.30
N LEU A 73 -10.20 -16.94 6.45
CA LEU A 73 -9.53 -17.94 5.61
C LEU A 73 -9.57 -17.60 4.11
N VAL A 74 -9.60 -16.31 3.78
CA VAL A 74 -9.62 -15.81 2.40
C VAL A 74 -8.19 -15.50 1.97
N PRO A 75 -7.63 -16.26 1.00
CA PRO A 75 -6.30 -15.97 0.49
C PRO A 75 -6.36 -14.68 -0.35
N LEU A 76 -5.65 -13.65 0.10
CA LEU A 76 -5.39 -12.46 -0.70
C LEU A 76 -4.20 -12.69 -1.64
N PRO A 77 -3.97 -11.82 -2.65
CA PRO A 77 -2.82 -11.93 -3.54
C PRO A 77 -1.51 -11.87 -2.75
N LYS A 78 -0.88 -13.03 -2.61
CA LYS A 78 0.41 -13.18 -1.93
C LYS A 78 1.55 -13.05 -2.91
N GLY A 79 2.58 -12.34 -2.50
CA GLY A 79 3.79 -12.19 -3.30
C GLY A 79 4.73 -13.39 -3.13
N PRO A 80 5.67 -13.60 -4.07
CA PRO A 80 6.78 -14.53 -3.91
C PRO A 80 7.53 -14.39 -2.58
N LEU A 81 7.66 -13.17 -2.05
CA LEU A 81 8.27 -12.95 -0.75
C LEU A 81 7.47 -13.56 0.41
N GLU A 82 6.14 -13.46 0.38
CA GLU A 82 5.28 -14.04 1.43
C GLU A 82 5.33 -15.57 1.36
N ALA A 83 5.36 -16.14 0.15
CA ALA A 83 5.55 -17.57 -0.07
C ALA A 83 6.88 -18.10 0.51
N VAL A 84 7.95 -17.28 0.50
CA VAL A 84 9.25 -17.62 1.13
C VAL A 84 9.17 -17.62 2.66
N PHE A 85 8.29 -16.83 3.26
CA PHE A 85 8.02 -16.85 4.71
C PHE A 85 7.04 -17.97 5.14
N GLY A 86 6.56 -18.80 4.21
CA GLY A 86 5.72 -19.96 4.50
C GLY A 86 4.26 -19.63 4.83
N TYR A 87 3.79 -18.45 4.41
CA TYR A 87 2.39 -18.05 4.42
C TYR A 87 1.94 -17.74 2.99
#